data_AF-A0A2N4YYS1-F1
#
_entry.id   AF-A0A2N4YYS1-F1
#
_cell.length_a   1.000
_cell.length_b   1.000
_cell.length_c   1.000
_cell.angle_alpha   90.00
_cell.angle_beta   90.00
_cell.angle_gamma   90.00
#
_symmetry.space_group_name_H-M   'P 1'
#
loop_
_entity.id
_entity.type
_entity.pdbx_description
1 polymer ?
#
loop_
_entity_poly.entity_id
_entity_poly.type
_entity_poly.pdbx_seq_one_letter_code
_entity_poly.pdbx_strand_id
1 'polypeptide(L)'
;MKFDCAIVGGGLAGLLCGLALNQYGLRSVIISRGQSALHFSSASLDLLSALPNGDNVTDVAQGLQQLAEQLPEHPYSRLGAGAVLEYATQTEALLAACGAVMQGDARQPHRRVTPLGTLRPAWLSPQEVPLAPLPQQGVCLVGISGFADFQPHLAAAALGQHGVTAAAVEIELPVLDVLRDNPTEFRAANIARVLDDENLWPALHAALLPLAQQHDLLIMPACFGLADDRLYRWLQTRLP
;
A
#
# COMPACT_ATOMS: atom_id res chain seq x y z
N MET A 1 13.46 20.29 -29.08
CA MET A 1 12.23 20.54 -28.29
C MET A 1 12.44 21.78 -27.42
N LYS A 2 11.41 22.59 -27.16
CA LYS A 2 11.48 23.76 -26.26
C LYS A 2 10.58 23.52 -25.05
N PHE A 3 11.12 23.70 -23.84
CA PHE A 3 10.41 23.52 -22.58
C PHE A 3 10.57 24.78 -21.73
N ASP A 4 9.59 25.02 -20.87
CA ASP A 4 9.57 26.14 -19.93
C ASP A 4 10.25 25.74 -18.60
N CYS A 5 10.27 24.44 -18.27
CA CYS A 5 10.94 23.90 -17.08
C CYS A 5 11.56 22.52 -17.35
N ALA A 6 12.73 22.25 -16.75
CA ALA A 6 13.34 20.93 -16.71
C ALA A 6 13.37 20.41 -15.26
N ILE A 7 12.84 19.20 -15.05
CA ILE A 7 12.75 18.53 -13.75
C ILE A 7 13.75 17.39 -13.75
N VAL A 8 14.64 17.34 -12.77
CA VAL A 8 15.64 16.26 -12.63
C VAL A 8 15.16 15.28 -11.56
N GLY A 9 14.73 14.09 -12.00
CA GLY A 9 14.22 13.01 -11.15
C GLY A 9 12.79 12.58 -11.52
N GLY A 10 12.61 11.29 -11.82
CA GLY A 10 11.32 10.68 -12.18
C GLY A 10 10.60 10.03 -10.99
N GLY A 11 10.91 10.44 -9.76
CA GLY A 11 10.19 9.99 -8.56
C GLY A 11 8.84 10.70 -8.39
N LEU A 12 8.10 10.35 -7.35
CA LEU A 12 6.77 10.92 -7.07
C LEU A 12 6.79 12.46 -7.06
N ALA A 13 7.73 13.08 -6.35
CA ALA A 13 7.85 14.53 -6.28
C ALA A 13 8.09 15.17 -7.68
N GLY A 14 8.89 14.54 -8.53
CA GLY A 14 9.15 15.03 -9.89
C GLY A 14 7.93 14.90 -10.80
N LEU A 15 7.20 13.79 -10.69
CA LEU A 15 5.93 13.57 -11.41
C LEU A 15 4.86 14.57 -10.97
N LEU A 16 4.69 14.78 -9.66
CA LEU A 16 3.77 15.76 -9.10
C LEU A 16 4.11 17.20 -9.53
N CYS A 17 5.41 17.55 -9.53
CA CYS A 17 5.88 18.83 -10.04
C CYS A 17 5.54 19.01 -11.53
N GLY A 18 5.80 17.98 -12.35
CA GLY A 18 5.48 17.99 -13.77
C GLY A 18 3.98 18.18 -14.03
N LEU A 19 3.14 17.47 -13.27
CA LEU A 19 1.69 17.58 -13.34
C LEU A 19 1.20 18.98 -12.95
N ALA A 20 1.67 19.52 -11.82
CA ALA A 20 1.31 20.86 -11.37
C ALA A 20 1.68 21.92 -12.42
N LEU A 21 2.91 21.88 -12.94
CA LEU A 21 3.35 22.79 -14.00
C LEU A 21 2.45 22.68 -15.25
N ASN A 22 2.08 21.47 -15.64
CA ASN A 22 1.19 21.24 -16.78
C ASN A 22 -0.22 21.81 -16.56
N GLN A 23 -0.77 21.71 -15.35
CA GLN A 23 -2.06 22.32 -14.97
C GLN A 23 -2.02 23.86 -15.06
N TYR A 24 -0.84 24.47 -14.86
CA TYR A 24 -0.61 25.90 -15.09
C TYR A 24 -0.28 26.24 -16.56
N GLY A 25 -0.38 25.28 -17.49
CA GLY A 25 -0.13 25.49 -18.92
C GLY A 25 1.36 25.52 -19.30
N LEU A 26 2.26 25.18 -18.39
CA LEU A 26 3.70 25.15 -18.65
C LEU A 26 4.13 23.82 -19.25
N ARG A 27 5.04 23.88 -20.22
CA ARG A 27 5.66 22.69 -20.83
C ARG A 27 6.87 22.30 -20.00
N SER A 28 6.78 21.17 -19.32
CA SER A 28 7.87 20.60 -18.53
C SER A 28 8.48 19.38 -19.23
N VAL A 29 9.74 19.09 -18.93
CA VAL A 29 10.41 17.82 -19.27
C VAL A 29 10.96 17.18 -18.00
N ILE A 30 10.72 15.89 -17.81
CA ILE A 30 11.30 15.11 -16.72
C ILE A 30 12.50 14.34 -17.25
N ILE A 31 13.66 14.56 -16.63
CA ILE A 31 14.92 13.89 -16.93
C ILE A 31 15.19 12.91 -15.80
N SER A 32 15.21 11.61 -16.11
CA SER A 32 15.49 10.57 -15.12
C SER A 32 16.35 9.46 -15.72
N ARG A 33 17.08 8.76 -14.84
CA ARG A 33 17.87 7.56 -15.18
C ARG A 33 17.24 6.37 -14.47
N GLY A 34 16.62 5.47 -15.23
CA GLY A 34 15.95 4.29 -14.70
C GLY A 34 14.49 4.53 -14.31
N GLN A 35 13.88 3.51 -13.69
CA GLN A 35 12.52 3.55 -13.17
C GLN A 35 12.49 4.08 -11.74
N SER A 36 11.38 4.67 -11.32
CA SER A 36 11.19 5.10 -9.92
C SER A 36 11.02 3.89 -9.00
N ALA A 37 11.36 4.02 -7.71
CA ALA A 37 11.16 2.97 -6.71
C ALA A 37 9.69 2.79 -6.27
N LEU A 38 8.72 3.41 -6.98
CA LEU A 38 7.30 3.33 -6.63
C LEU A 38 6.76 1.89 -6.64
N HIS A 39 7.34 1.02 -7.48
CA HIS A 39 6.98 -0.40 -7.56
C HIS A 39 7.38 -1.22 -6.31
N PHE A 40 8.19 -0.67 -5.40
CA PHE A 40 8.51 -1.27 -4.10
C PHE A 40 7.78 -0.60 -2.93
N SER A 41 6.91 0.37 -3.23
CA SER A 41 6.12 1.06 -2.20
C SER A 41 4.99 0.16 -1.70
N SER A 42 4.63 0.29 -0.42
CA SER A 42 3.39 -0.28 0.12
C SER A 42 2.13 0.44 -0.37
N ALA A 43 2.28 1.48 -1.19
CA ALA A 43 1.26 2.42 -1.68
C ALA A 43 0.48 3.19 -0.58
N SER A 44 0.58 2.77 0.67
CA SER A 44 0.10 3.53 1.82
C SER A 44 1.00 4.72 2.13
N LEU A 45 0.38 5.84 2.51
CA LEU A 45 1.02 7.10 2.80
C LEU A 45 0.95 7.42 4.29
N ASP A 46 2.02 8.02 4.80
CA ASP A 46 2.20 8.38 6.20
C ASP A 46 2.12 9.90 6.36
N LEU A 47 1.56 10.33 7.50
CA LEU A 47 1.62 11.70 8.01
C LEU A 47 2.28 11.65 9.38
N LEU A 48 2.30 12.76 10.10
CA LEU A 48 2.82 12.80 11.47
C LEU A 48 2.08 11.77 12.34
N SER A 49 2.80 10.73 12.77
CA SER A 49 2.25 9.65 13.60
C SER A 49 2.88 9.57 15.00
N ALA A 50 3.98 10.28 15.22
CA ALA A 50 4.67 10.33 16.51
C ALA A 50 5.35 11.70 16.69
N LEU A 51 5.36 12.19 17.93
CA LEU A 51 6.06 13.41 18.33
C LEU A 51 7.52 13.10 18.73
N PRO A 52 8.41 14.11 18.75
CA PRO A 52 9.80 13.95 19.18
C PRO A 52 9.98 13.33 20.58
N ASN A 53 8.99 13.52 21.46
CA ASN A 53 8.97 12.96 22.81
C ASN A 53 8.52 11.47 22.85
N GLY A 54 8.13 10.88 21.72
CA GLY A 54 7.67 9.50 21.60
C GLY A 54 6.15 9.31 21.72
N ASP A 55 5.38 10.38 21.95
CA ASP A 55 3.93 10.29 22.02
C ASP A 55 3.33 9.98 20.64
N ASN A 56 2.33 9.10 20.61
CA ASN A 56 1.60 8.79 19.38
C ASN A 56 0.64 9.93 19.03
N VAL A 57 0.55 10.23 17.73
CA VAL A 57 -0.40 11.23 17.20
C VAL A 57 -1.66 10.52 16.71
N THR A 58 -2.80 10.83 17.33
CA THR A 58 -4.13 10.33 16.93
C THR A 58 -5.01 11.40 16.28
N ASP A 59 -4.70 12.67 16.50
CA ASP A 59 -5.25 13.81 15.77
C ASP A 59 -4.09 14.56 15.11
N VAL A 60 -4.03 14.53 13.78
CA VAL A 60 -2.90 15.11 13.03
C VAL A 60 -2.85 16.62 13.19
N ALA A 61 -3.99 17.31 13.26
CA ALA A 61 -4.02 18.77 13.38
C ALA A 61 -3.42 19.21 14.72
N GLN A 62 -3.83 18.55 15.81
CA GLN A 62 -3.27 18.79 17.14
C GLN A 62 -1.79 18.39 17.20
N GLY A 63 -1.44 17.23 16.65
CA GLY A 63 -0.05 16.75 16.62
C GLY A 63 0.89 17.71 15.89
N LEU A 64 0.44 18.31 14.79
CA LEU A 64 1.23 19.30 14.06
C LEU A 64 1.45 20.60 14.86
N GLN A 65 0.47 21.02 15.66
CA GLN A 65 0.63 22.17 16.56
C GLN A 65 1.66 21.86 17.67
N GLN A 66 1.54 20.69 18.29
CA GLN A 66 2.49 20.23 19.32
C GLN A 66 3.91 20.06 18.75
N LEU A 67 4.03 19.54 17.52
CA LEU A 67 5.30 19.42 16.82
C LEU A 67 5.96 20.78 16.59
N ALA A 68 5.18 21.81 16.26
CA ALA A 68 5.69 23.16 16.07
C ALA A 68 6.30 23.75 17.35
N GLU A 69 5.73 23.41 18.52
CA GLU A 69 6.27 23.82 19.82
C GLU A 69 7.53 23.03 20.18
N GLN A 70 7.54 21.71 19.97
CA GLN A 70 8.63 20.82 20.36
C GLN A 70 9.84 20.89 19.42
N LEU A 71 9.58 21.05 18.11
CA LEU A 71 10.59 21.04 17.06
C LEU A 71 10.25 22.04 15.94
N PRO A 72 10.48 23.35 16.16
CA PRO A 72 10.13 24.41 15.21
C PRO A 72 10.79 24.28 13.83
N GLU A 73 11.98 23.68 13.76
CA GLU A 73 12.73 23.50 12.52
C GLU A 73 12.30 22.28 11.69
N HIS A 74 11.37 21.46 12.20
CA HIS A 74 10.85 20.31 11.46
C HIS A 74 10.15 20.77 10.16
N PRO A 75 10.27 20.06 9.02
CA PRO A 75 9.64 20.46 7.76
C PRO A 75 8.14 20.77 7.87
N TYR A 76 7.38 19.96 8.61
CA TYR A 76 5.97 20.24 8.89
C TYR A 76 5.75 21.50 9.73
N SER A 77 6.59 21.76 10.74
CA SER A 77 6.51 22.96 11.57
C SER A 77 6.79 24.22 10.75
N ARG A 78 7.81 24.17 9.89
CA ARG A 78 8.18 25.27 8.98
C ARG A 78 7.12 25.52 7.91
N LEU A 79 6.47 24.48 7.43
CA LEU A 79 5.38 24.59 6.46
C LEU A 79 4.10 25.12 7.10
N GLY A 80 3.87 24.79 8.37
CA GLY A 80 2.68 25.14 9.13
C GLY A 80 1.57 24.08 8.98
N ALA A 81 0.84 23.85 10.07
CA ALA A 81 -0.17 22.78 10.15
C ALA A 81 -1.26 22.88 9.07
N GLY A 82 -1.71 24.11 8.76
CA GLY A 82 -2.73 24.35 7.74
C GLY A 82 -2.31 23.87 6.35
N ALA A 83 -1.10 24.23 5.92
CA ALA A 83 -0.58 23.83 4.62
C ALA A 83 -0.29 22.33 4.53
N VAL A 84 0.15 21.68 5.61
CA VAL A 84 0.31 20.22 5.66
C VAL A 84 -1.03 19.52 5.40
N LEU A 85 -2.09 19.92 6.10
CA LEU A 85 -3.43 19.33 5.95
C LEU A 85 -4.05 19.64 4.58
N GLU A 86 -3.79 20.84 4.05
CA GLU A 86 -4.22 21.21 2.71
C GLU A 86 -3.56 20.31 1.65
N TYR A 87 -2.25 20.10 1.70
CA TYR A 87 -1.56 19.21 0.77
C TYR A 87 -1.97 17.74 0.94
N ALA A 88 -2.30 17.29 2.14
CA ALA A 88 -2.87 15.96 2.35
C ALA A 88 -4.21 15.84 1.59
N THR A 89 -5.11 16.82 1.75
CA THR A 89 -6.40 16.86 1.04
C THR A 89 -6.21 16.90 -0.49
N GLN A 90 -5.28 17.71 -0.98
CA GLN A 90 -4.95 17.77 -2.42
C GLN A 90 -4.40 16.43 -2.93
N THR A 91 -3.64 15.71 -2.10
CA THR A 91 -3.08 14.39 -2.44
C THR A 91 -4.20 13.35 -2.57
N GLU A 92 -5.19 13.32 -1.68
CA GLU A 92 -6.37 12.44 -1.81
C GLU A 92 -7.13 12.72 -3.12
N ALA A 93 -7.40 14.00 -3.40
CA ALA A 93 -8.12 14.42 -4.60
C ALA A 93 -7.36 14.02 -5.88
N LEU A 94 -6.03 14.15 -5.88
CA LEU A 94 -5.20 13.75 -7.00
C LEU A 94 -5.24 12.23 -7.22
N LEU A 95 -5.07 11.44 -6.16
CA LEU A 95 -5.11 9.98 -6.26
C LEU A 95 -6.46 9.51 -6.79
N ALA A 96 -7.56 10.10 -6.29
CA ALA A 96 -8.91 9.83 -6.77
C ALA A 96 -9.07 10.20 -8.26
N ALA A 97 -8.54 11.34 -8.70
CA ALA A 97 -8.56 11.74 -10.11
C ALA A 97 -7.73 10.81 -11.02
N CYS A 98 -6.71 10.17 -10.47
CA CYS A 98 -5.94 9.12 -11.15
C CYS A 98 -6.61 7.74 -11.11
N GLY A 99 -7.76 7.59 -10.46
CA GLY A 99 -8.46 6.31 -10.31
C GLY A 99 -7.88 5.40 -9.22
N ALA A 100 -6.93 5.88 -8.41
CA ALA A 100 -6.40 5.13 -7.28
C ALA A 100 -7.40 5.19 -6.12
N VAL A 101 -8.03 4.05 -5.83
CA VAL A 101 -9.03 3.96 -4.76
C VAL A 101 -8.33 3.70 -3.43
N MET A 102 -8.46 4.65 -2.52
CA MET A 102 -7.79 4.64 -1.22
C MET A 102 -8.81 4.73 -0.07
N GLN A 103 -8.38 4.34 1.12
CA GLN A 103 -9.13 4.44 2.38
C GLN A 103 -8.29 5.16 3.44
N GLY A 104 -8.96 5.90 4.32
CA GLY A 104 -8.34 6.67 5.40
C GLY A 104 -8.87 8.11 5.50
N ASP A 105 -8.27 8.89 6.40
CA ASP A 105 -8.55 10.31 6.62
C ASP A 105 -7.26 11.00 7.08
N ALA A 106 -6.86 12.09 6.41
CA ALA A 106 -5.69 12.90 6.77
C ALA A 106 -5.68 13.40 8.23
N ARG A 107 -6.85 13.50 8.87
CA ARG A 107 -7.00 13.98 10.25
C ARG A 107 -6.80 12.89 11.28
N GLN A 108 -7.10 11.65 10.93
CA GLN A 108 -7.11 10.51 11.85
C GLN A 108 -6.33 9.34 11.25
N PRO A 109 -5.05 9.15 11.63
CA PRO A 109 -4.27 8.07 11.10
C PRO A 109 -4.84 6.72 11.58
N HIS A 110 -4.94 5.78 10.65
CA HIS A 110 -5.25 4.38 10.93
C HIS A 110 -3.97 3.57 11.10
N ARG A 111 -4.14 2.30 11.50
CA ARG A 111 -3.03 1.33 11.56
C ARG A 111 -3.21 0.28 10.49
N ARG A 112 -2.26 0.19 9.56
CA ARG A 112 -2.23 -0.83 8.51
C ARG A 112 -1.39 -2.04 8.93
N VAL A 113 -1.76 -3.21 8.43
CA VAL A 113 -0.95 -4.43 8.53
C VAL A 113 0.19 -4.34 7.52
N THR A 114 1.42 -4.60 7.98
CA THR A 114 2.61 -4.70 7.12
C THR A 114 2.82 -6.14 6.64
N PRO A 115 3.61 -6.38 5.58
CA PRO A 115 3.95 -7.74 5.14
C PRO A 115 4.62 -8.62 6.20
N LEU A 116 5.19 -8.01 7.26
CA LEU A 116 5.78 -8.72 8.40
C LEU A 116 4.77 -9.00 9.53
N GLY A 117 3.48 -8.72 9.34
CA GLY A 117 2.44 -8.92 10.36
C GLY A 117 2.50 -7.95 11.54
N THR A 118 3.15 -6.80 11.37
CA THR A 118 3.14 -5.71 12.37
C THR A 118 2.18 -4.61 11.97
N LEU A 119 1.72 -3.81 12.94
CA LEU A 119 0.86 -2.66 12.70
C LEU A 119 1.70 -1.38 12.56
N ARG A 120 1.51 -0.64 11.47
CA ARG A 120 2.13 0.68 11.27
C ARG A 120 1.09 1.78 11.05
N PRO A 121 1.31 2.99 11.58
CA PRO A 121 0.44 4.12 11.31
C PRO A 121 0.51 4.52 9.83
N ALA A 122 -0.60 5.01 9.33
CA ALA A 122 -0.82 5.51 7.98
C ALA A 122 -1.99 6.49 8.04
N TRP A 123 -2.09 7.44 7.11
CA TRP A 123 -3.33 8.22 6.96
C TRP A 123 -4.11 7.81 5.72
N LEU A 124 -3.43 7.19 4.74
CA LEU A 124 -4.04 6.72 3.51
C LEU A 124 -3.46 5.36 3.13
N SER A 125 -4.31 4.41 2.77
CA SER A 125 -3.92 3.07 2.33
C SER A 125 -4.77 2.61 1.14
N PRO A 126 -4.27 1.76 0.24
CA PRO A 126 -5.11 1.05 -0.71
C PRO A 126 -6.21 0.23 -0.01
N GLN A 127 -7.32 -0.04 -0.69
CA GLN A 127 -8.44 -0.79 -0.11
C GLN A 127 -8.07 -2.23 0.24
N GLU A 128 -7.16 -2.83 -0.51
CA GLU A 128 -6.67 -4.19 -0.31
C GLU A 128 -5.74 -4.33 0.90
N VAL A 129 -5.27 -3.23 1.50
CA VAL A 129 -4.43 -3.27 2.69
C VAL A 129 -5.30 -3.42 3.95
N PRO A 130 -5.13 -4.49 4.76
CA PRO A 130 -5.93 -4.68 5.97
C PRO A 130 -5.61 -3.61 7.02
N LEU A 131 -6.66 -3.07 7.65
CA LEU A 131 -6.57 -2.07 8.70
C LEU A 131 -6.97 -2.67 10.06
N ALA A 132 -6.35 -2.19 11.14
CA ALA A 132 -6.77 -2.51 12.50
C ALA A 132 -8.00 -1.67 12.91
N PRO A 133 -8.86 -2.17 13.82
CA PRO A 133 -8.75 -3.44 14.53
C PRO A 133 -9.04 -4.65 13.63
N LEU A 134 -8.20 -5.68 13.74
CA LEU A 134 -8.45 -6.97 13.10
C LEU A 134 -9.32 -7.84 14.02
N PRO A 135 -10.05 -8.83 13.47
CA PRO A 135 -10.64 -9.90 14.26
C PRO A 135 -9.59 -10.58 15.16
N GLN A 136 -9.94 -10.89 16.40
CA GLN A 136 -9.02 -11.59 17.33
C GLN A 136 -8.76 -13.05 16.92
N GLN A 137 -9.67 -13.64 16.14
CA GLN A 137 -9.62 -15.01 15.63
C GLN A 137 -10.14 -15.02 14.19
N GLY A 138 -10.00 -16.14 13.48
CA GLY A 138 -10.52 -16.26 12.10
C GLY A 138 -9.67 -15.53 11.06
N VAL A 139 -8.44 -15.12 11.39
CA VAL A 139 -7.50 -14.53 10.42
C VAL A 139 -6.61 -15.62 9.83
N CYS A 140 -6.39 -15.60 8.52
CA CYS A 140 -5.48 -16.52 7.82
C CYS A 140 -4.49 -15.73 6.95
N LEU A 141 -3.19 -15.92 7.19
CA LEU A 141 -2.12 -15.42 6.34
C LEU A 141 -1.88 -16.47 5.24
N VAL A 142 -2.15 -16.10 4.00
CA VAL A 142 -2.10 -17.01 2.86
C VAL A 142 -0.88 -16.67 2.00
N GLY A 143 0.14 -17.53 2.06
CA GLY A 143 1.28 -17.50 1.15
C GLY A 143 1.01 -18.27 -0.14
N ILE A 144 1.81 -18.01 -1.17
CA ILE A 144 1.86 -18.83 -2.38
C ILE A 144 3.13 -19.67 -2.29
N SER A 145 3.03 -20.98 -2.45
CA SER A 145 4.19 -21.86 -2.27
C SER A 145 5.36 -21.42 -3.17
N GLY A 146 6.57 -21.38 -2.62
CA GLY A 146 7.78 -20.89 -3.30
C GLY A 146 7.87 -19.37 -3.50
N PHE A 147 6.91 -18.57 -3.03
CA PHE A 147 7.00 -17.11 -3.06
C PHE A 147 7.80 -16.59 -1.86
N ALA A 148 9.07 -16.28 -2.07
CA ALA A 148 9.99 -15.96 -0.98
C ALA A 148 9.72 -14.60 -0.28
N ASP A 149 9.09 -13.65 -0.99
CA ASP A 149 8.96 -12.26 -0.53
C ASP A 149 7.83 -12.07 0.50
N PHE A 150 7.10 -13.13 0.87
CA PHE A 150 6.11 -13.13 1.94
C PHE A 150 6.17 -14.39 2.78
N GLN A 151 6.30 -14.23 4.10
CA GLN A 151 6.48 -15.31 5.05
C GLN A 151 5.22 -15.41 5.95
N PRO A 152 4.20 -16.21 5.59
CA PRO A 152 2.90 -16.21 6.27
C PRO A 152 3.01 -16.60 7.75
N HIS A 153 3.87 -17.56 8.09
CA HIS A 153 4.10 -17.97 9.48
C HIS A 153 4.73 -16.86 10.33
N LEU A 154 5.67 -16.10 9.76
CA LEU A 154 6.29 -14.97 10.45
C LEU A 154 5.27 -13.85 10.69
N ALA A 155 4.47 -13.53 9.67
CA ALA A 155 3.42 -12.53 9.76
C ALA A 155 2.34 -12.92 10.78
N ALA A 156 1.91 -14.19 10.79
CA ALA A 156 0.95 -14.71 11.77
C ALA A 156 1.49 -14.60 13.20
N ALA A 157 2.75 -14.99 13.41
CA ALA A 157 3.40 -14.90 14.72
C ALA A 157 3.51 -13.45 15.22
N ALA A 158 3.83 -12.51 14.33
CA ALA A 158 3.89 -11.08 14.66
C ALA A 158 2.51 -10.51 15.01
N LEU A 159 1.46 -10.88 14.26
CA LEU A 159 0.08 -10.50 14.60
C LEU A 159 -0.37 -11.07 15.96
N GLY A 160 0.12 -12.26 16.32
CA GLY A 160 -0.06 -12.85 17.66
C GLY A 160 0.41 -11.95 18.80
N GLN A 161 1.49 -11.18 18.60
CA GLN A 161 1.99 -10.21 19.58
C GLN A 161 1.03 -9.02 19.77
N HIS A 162 0.10 -8.82 18.84
CA HIS A 162 -0.95 -7.80 18.89
C HIS A 162 -2.33 -8.38 19.27
N GLY A 163 -2.37 -9.62 19.77
CA GLY A 163 -3.61 -10.26 20.25
C GLY A 163 -4.49 -10.87 19.16
N VAL A 164 -3.95 -11.07 17.96
CA VAL A 164 -4.65 -11.71 16.83
C VAL A 164 -4.17 -13.15 16.69
N THR A 165 -5.07 -14.12 16.88
CA THR A 165 -4.82 -15.53 16.59
C THR A 165 -5.03 -15.77 15.10
N ALA A 166 -3.93 -15.90 14.35
CA ALA A 166 -3.97 -16.11 12.92
C ALA A 166 -3.38 -17.46 12.51
N ALA A 167 -4.04 -18.13 11.57
CA ALA A 167 -3.49 -19.28 10.85
C ALA A 167 -2.51 -18.81 9.77
N ALA A 168 -1.61 -19.71 9.35
CA ALA A 168 -0.72 -19.48 8.22
C ALA A 168 -0.76 -20.71 7.31
N VAL A 169 -1.04 -20.48 6.03
CA VAL A 169 -1.19 -21.53 5.02
C VAL A 169 -0.48 -21.10 3.74
N GLU A 170 0.12 -22.06 3.04
CA GLU A 170 0.58 -21.85 1.67
C GLU A 170 -0.37 -22.56 0.70
N ILE A 171 -0.82 -21.85 -0.33
CA ILE A 171 -1.56 -22.43 -1.45
C ILE A 171 -0.61 -22.81 -2.58
N GLU A 172 -0.94 -23.91 -3.26
CA GLU A 172 -0.34 -24.25 -4.55
C GLU A 172 -1.15 -23.60 -5.67
N LEU A 173 -0.44 -22.97 -6.60
CA LEU A 173 -1.05 -22.31 -7.76
C LEU A 173 -0.31 -22.73 -9.03
N PRO A 174 -0.63 -23.89 -9.63
CA PRO A 174 0.10 -24.44 -10.77
C PRO A 174 0.12 -23.52 -12.00
N VAL A 175 -0.87 -22.63 -12.13
CA VAL A 175 -0.90 -21.59 -13.17
C VAL A 175 0.31 -20.64 -13.11
N LEU A 176 1.04 -20.60 -11.98
CA LEU A 176 2.26 -19.82 -11.80
C LEU A 176 3.54 -20.62 -12.07
N ASP A 177 3.46 -21.92 -12.38
CA ASP A 177 4.65 -22.76 -12.52
C ASP A 177 5.56 -22.33 -13.68
N VAL A 178 5.00 -21.67 -14.70
CA VAL A 178 5.77 -21.03 -15.78
C VAL A 178 6.79 -20.00 -15.27
N LEU A 179 6.53 -19.37 -14.11
CA LEU A 179 7.45 -18.42 -13.49
C LEU A 179 8.53 -19.12 -12.64
N ARG A 180 8.39 -20.41 -12.36
CA ARG A 180 9.34 -21.17 -11.52
C ARG A 180 10.53 -21.72 -12.30
N ASP A 181 10.43 -21.78 -13.63
CA ASP A 181 11.53 -22.16 -14.51
C ASP A 181 12.77 -21.26 -14.32
N ASN A 182 12.55 -20.03 -13.85
CA ASN A 182 13.61 -19.13 -13.44
C ASN A 182 13.31 -18.52 -12.06
N PRO A 183 14.11 -18.78 -11.01
CA PRO A 183 13.87 -18.26 -9.67
C PRO A 183 13.90 -16.72 -9.59
N THR A 184 14.48 -16.03 -10.58
CA THR A 184 14.41 -14.56 -10.64
C THR A 184 13.06 -14.04 -11.10
N GLU A 185 12.24 -14.88 -11.73
CA GLU A 185 10.93 -14.51 -12.28
C GLU A 185 9.78 -14.68 -11.27
N PHE A 186 9.96 -15.46 -10.20
CA PHE A 186 8.94 -15.68 -9.17
C PHE A 186 8.83 -14.51 -8.17
N ARG A 187 8.52 -13.32 -8.71
CA ARG A 187 8.43 -12.03 -8.01
C ARG A 187 7.02 -11.47 -8.07
N ALA A 188 6.66 -10.64 -7.08
CA ALA A 188 5.31 -10.07 -6.95
C ALA A 188 4.76 -9.46 -8.25
N ALA A 189 5.56 -8.64 -8.94
CA ALA A 189 5.14 -7.98 -10.18
C ALA A 189 4.92 -8.95 -11.35
N ASN A 190 5.67 -10.05 -11.41
CA ASN A 190 5.50 -11.06 -12.45
C ASN A 190 4.31 -11.98 -12.16
N ILE A 191 4.14 -12.38 -10.89
CA ILE A 191 2.94 -13.10 -10.45
C ILE A 191 1.70 -12.26 -10.77
N ALA A 192 1.75 -10.95 -10.45
CA ALA A 192 0.62 -10.06 -10.69
C ALA A 192 0.29 -9.95 -12.18
N ARG A 193 1.32 -9.85 -13.03
CA ARG A 193 1.12 -9.80 -14.48
C ARG A 193 0.54 -11.08 -15.07
N VAL A 194 0.86 -12.25 -14.51
CA VAL A 194 0.19 -13.50 -14.89
C VAL A 194 -1.27 -13.48 -14.44
N LEU A 195 -1.54 -13.09 -13.19
CA LEU A 195 -2.88 -13.05 -12.62
C LEU A 195 -3.77 -11.91 -13.14
N ASP A 196 -3.23 -10.95 -13.91
CA ASP A 196 -4.02 -9.97 -14.66
C ASP A 196 -4.80 -10.62 -15.82
N ASP A 197 -4.47 -11.85 -16.23
CA ASP A 197 -5.29 -12.63 -17.17
C ASP A 197 -6.54 -13.20 -16.46
N GLU A 198 -7.71 -12.67 -16.82
CA GLU A 198 -9.02 -13.05 -16.27
C GLU A 198 -9.30 -14.56 -16.38
N ASN A 199 -8.71 -15.25 -17.36
CA ASN A 199 -8.88 -16.70 -17.52
C ASN A 199 -8.26 -17.49 -16.36
N LEU A 200 -7.33 -16.89 -15.60
CA LEU A 200 -6.65 -17.53 -14.48
C LEU A 200 -7.33 -17.25 -13.13
N TRP A 201 -8.26 -16.30 -13.06
CA TRP A 201 -8.96 -15.93 -11.82
C TRP A 201 -9.70 -17.11 -11.15
N PRO A 202 -10.38 -18.01 -11.91
CA PRO A 202 -11.02 -19.18 -11.31
C PRO A 202 -10.05 -20.11 -10.58
N ALA A 203 -8.78 -20.20 -11.01
CA ALA A 203 -7.78 -21.03 -10.36
C ALA A 203 -7.39 -20.45 -8.98
N LEU A 204 -7.16 -19.13 -8.90
CA LEU A 204 -6.91 -18.46 -7.63
C LEU A 204 -8.12 -18.56 -6.69
N HIS A 205 -9.32 -18.34 -7.20
CA HIS A 205 -10.55 -18.51 -6.43
C HIS A 205 -10.67 -19.92 -5.83
N ALA A 206 -10.47 -20.96 -6.65
CA ALA A 206 -10.59 -22.34 -6.22
C ALA A 206 -9.57 -22.69 -5.11
N ALA A 207 -8.37 -22.11 -5.17
CA ALA A 207 -7.35 -22.28 -4.14
C ALA A 207 -7.71 -21.56 -2.82
N LEU A 208 -8.38 -20.40 -2.90
CA LEU A 208 -8.76 -19.60 -1.73
C LEU A 208 -10.08 -20.02 -1.07
N LEU A 209 -11.02 -20.56 -1.84
CA LEU A 209 -12.38 -20.87 -1.39
C LEU A 209 -12.42 -21.76 -0.13
N PRO A 210 -11.64 -22.86 0.00
CA PRO A 210 -11.66 -23.67 1.21
C PRO A 210 -11.15 -22.92 2.45
N LEU A 211 -10.23 -21.97 2.26
CA LEU A 211 -9.70 -21.14 3.35
C LEU A 211 -10.71 -20.09 3.78
N ALA A 212 -11.37 -19.43 2.82
CA ALA A 212 -12.42 -18.43 3.08
C ALA A 212 -13.63 -19.05 3.79
N GLN A 213 -13.94 -20.32 3.57
CA GLN A 213 -15.00 -21.03 4.31
C GLN A 213 -14.67 -21.29 5.78
N GLN A 214 -13.40 -21.18 6.18
CA GLN A 214 -12.93 -21.49 7.53
C GLN A 214 -12.46 -20.25 8.31
N HIS A 215 -12.28 -19.12 7.63
CA HIS A 215 -11.65 -17.93 8.17
C HIS A 215 -12.41 -16.68 7.73
N ASP A 216 -12.64 -15.76 8.65
CA ASP A 216 -13.35 -14.50 8.41
C ASP A 216 -12.50 -13.48 7.63
N LEU A 217 -11.17 -13.62 7.65
CA LEU A 217 -10.25 -12.72 6.96
C LEU A 217 -9.06 -13.48 6.37
N LEU A 218 -8.92 -13.42 5.05
CA LEU A 218 -7.71 -13.85 4.34
C LEU A 218 -6.80 -12.65 4.05
N ILE A 219 -5.53 -12.77 4.39
CA ILE A 219 -4.49 -11.77 4.07
C ILE A 219 -3.45 -12.42 3.17
N MET A 220 -3.29 -11.88 1.97
CA MET A 220 -2.37 -12.37 0.94
C MET A 220 -1.26 -11.35 0.65
N PRO A 221 -0.13 -11.80 0.07
CA PRO A 221 0.85 -10.87 -0.47
C PRO A 221 0.28 -10.06 -1.63
N ALA A 222 0.74 -8.81 -1.77
CA ALA A 222 0.41 -7.92 -2.89
C ALA A 222 1.09 -8.41 -4.19
N CYS A 223 0.54 -9.46 -4.77
CA CYS A 223 1.06 -10.17 -5.94
C CYS A 223 0.02 -10.31 -7.04
N PHE A 224 -1.02 -9.48 -7.04
CA PHE A 224 -2.01 -9.37 -8.11
C PHE A 224 -2.56 -7.95 -8.18
N GLY A 225 -3.18 -7.59 -9.32
CA GLY A 225 -3.71 -6.26 -9.57
C GLY A 225 -2.65 -5.27 -10.04
N LEU A 226 -1.77 -5.69 -10.96
CA LEU A 226 -0.74 -4.80 -11.50
C LEU A 226 -1.34 -3.77 -12.46
N ALA A 227 -2.30 -4.19 -13.28
CA ALA A 227 -3.00 -3.30 -14.21
C ALA A 227 -4.11 -2.47 -13.52
N ASP A 228 -4.91 -3.11 -12.68
CA ASP A 228 -6.06 -2.52 -11.99
C ASP A 228 -6.52 -3.39 -10.80
N ASP A 229 -7.56 -2.96 -10.08
CA ASP A 229 -8.10 -3.64 -8.89
C ASP A 229 -9.24 -4.64 -9.19
N ARG A 230 -9.48 -5.01 -10.46
CA ARG A 230 -10.63 -5.84 -10.82
C ARG A 230 -10.55 -7.25 -10.23
N LEU A 231 -9.37 -7.88 -10.21
CA LEU A 231 -9.21 -9.18 -9.58
C LEU A 231 -9.52 -9.12 -8.07
N TYR A 232 -9.03 -8.10 -7.37
CA TYR A 232 -9.34 -7.91 -5.95
C TYR A 232 -10.86 -7.80 -5.71
N ARG A 233 -11.54 -6.93 -6.47
CA ARG A 233 -13.02 -6.79 -6.38
C ARG A 233 -13.75 -8.07 -6.77
N TRP A 234 -13.27 -8.77 -7.79
CA TRP A 234 -13.87 -10.02 -8.25
C TRP A 234 -13.78 -11.11 -7.16
N LEU A 235 -12.66 -11.20 -6.42
CA LEU A 235 -12.51 -12.09 -5.27
C LEU A 235 -13.41 -11.68 -4.10
N GLN A 236 -13.44 -10.40 -3.73
CA GLN A 236 -14.29 -9.87 -2.66
C GLN A 236 -15.79 -10.15 -2.86
N THR A 237 -16.23 -10.24 -4.12
CA THR A 237 -17.66 -10.52 -4.45
C THR A 237 -18.01 -12.00 -4.52
N ARG A 238 -17.02 -12.91 -4.50
CA ARG A 238 -17.22 -14.34 -4.78
C ARG A 238 -16.75 -15.27 -3.69
N LEU A 239 -15.76 -14.87 -2.90
CA LEU A 239 -15.43 -15.56 -1.66
C LEU A 239 -16.52 -15.27 -0.61
N PRO A 240 -16.89 -16.27 0.22
CA PRO A 240 -17.91 -16.13 1.26
C PRO A 240 -17.51 -15.19 2.38
#